data_AF-A0A9C9GLP6-F1
#
_entry.id   AF-A0A9C9GLP6-F1
#
_cell.length_a   1.000
_cell.length_b   1.000
_cell.length_c   1.000
_cell.angle_alpha   90.00
_cell.angle_beta   90.00
_cell.angle_gamma   90.00
#
_symmetry.space_group_name_H-M   'P 1'
#
loop_
_entity.id
_entity.type
_entity.pdbx_description
1 polymer ?
#
loop_
_entity_poly.entity_id
_entity_poly.type
_entity_poly.pdbx_seq_one_letter_code
_entity_poly.pdbx_strand_id
1 'polypeptide(L)'
;MWTVNIRERVQGPAIGDGLISWLDAQAAGRMFQLPVDIFMGSFGLDSSCLSAGNTKIEIALDTGAMSLDLSMHLKYHCSSYPCKVWLEGTWGALISQGTEKSIPVFSVHRVVGRANEQDVNIRLFKE
;
A
#
# COMPACT_ATOMS: atom_id res chain seq x y z
N MET A 1 29.18 1.16 14.73
CA MET A 1 28.32 2.36 14.69
C MET A 1 27.46 2.22 13.44
N TRP A 2 26.19 1.83 13.59
CA TRP A 2 25.30 1.57 12.45
C TRP A 2 24.59 2.87 12.10
N THR A 3 24.89 3.44 10.95
CA THR A 3 24.17 4.61 10.43
C THR A 3 22.79 4.15 10.02
N VAL A 4 21.77 4.50 10.80
CA VAL A 4 20.37 4.34 10.37
C VAL A 4 20.18 5.30 9.21
N ASN A 5 20.13 4.77 8.00
CA ASN A 5 19.86 5.53 6.79
C ASN A 5 18.36 5.88 6.80
N ILE A 6 17.99 6.95 7.50
CA ILE A 6 16.62 7.44 7.52
C ILE A 6 16.40 8.13 6.18
N ARG A 7 15.82 7.40 5.20
CA ARG A 7 15.35 8.03 3.97
C ARG A 7 14.33 9.10 4.35
N GLU A 8 14.63 10.34 3.99
CA GLU A 8 13.74 11.47 4.25
C GLU A 8 12.43 11.24 3.48
N ARG A 9 11.30 11.39 4.16
CA ARG A 9 9.96 11.13 3.60
C ARG A 9 9.26 12.45 3.35
N VAL A 10 8.78 12.64 2.13
CA VAL A 10 7.97 13.81 1.77
C VAL A 10 6.53 13.38 1.50
N GLN A 11 5.60 14.26 1.82
CA GLN A 11 4.17 14.01 1.59
C GLN A 11 3.90 14.04 0.09
N GLY A 12 3.30 12.96 -0.41
CA GLY A 12 2.83 12.85 -1.80
C GLY A 12 1.36 13.24 -1.94
N PRO A 13 0.78 13.00 -3.13
CA PRO A 13 -0.64 13.25 -3.38
C PRO A 13 -1.55 12.54 -2.37
N ALA A 14 -2.71 13.15 -2.15
CA ALA A 14 -3.80 12.56 -1.39
C ALA A 14 -4.44 11.40 -2.17
N ILE A 15 -5.02 10.45 -1.45
CA ILE A 15 -5.91 9.44 -2.01
C ILE A 15 -7.17 10.15 -2.47
N GLY A 16 -7.45 10.04 -3.76
CA GLY A 16 -8.50 10.80 -4.41
C GLY A 16 -8.55 10.50 -5.90
N ASP A 17 -9.41 11.22 -6.59
CA ASP A 17 -9.54 11.15 -8.03
C ASP A 17 -8.21 11.55 -8.69
N GLY A 18 -7.72 10.69 -9.60
CA GLY A 18 -6.45 10.90 -10.29
C GLY A 18 -5.20 10.35 -9.59
N LEU A 19 -5.30 9.78 -8.38
CA LEU A 19 -4.15 9.14 -7.73
C LEU A 19 -3.55 8.04 -8.62
N ILE A 20 -4.37 7.18 -9.22
CA ILE A 20 -3.93 6.09 -10.11
C ILE A 20 -3.14 6.65 -11.29
N SER A 21 -3.70 7.63 -11.99
CA SER A 21 -3.02 8.27 -13.13
C SER A 21 -1.70 8.92 -12.72
N TRP A 22 -1.64 9.51 -11.52
CA TRP A 22 -0.40 10.04 -10.98
C TRP A 22 0.62 8.92 -10.69
N LEU A 23 0.20 7.81 -10.08
CA LEU A 23 1.07 6.67 -9.77
C LEU A 23 1.64 6.04 -11.06
N ASP A 24 0.82 5.86 -12.08
CA ASP A 24 1.24 5.36 -13.39
C ASP A 24 2.28 6.29 -14.04
N ALA A 25 2.12 7.61 -13.89
CA ALA A 25 3.01 8.59 -14.50
C ALA A 25 4.30 8.86 -13.70
N GLN A 26 4.24 8.80 -12.36
CA GLN A 26 5.27 9.37 -11.48
C GLN A 26 5.88 8.39 -10.48
N ALA A 27 5.23 7.26 -10.21
CA ALA A 27 5.64 6.29 -9.20
C ALA A 27 6.15 4.96 -9.78
N ALA A 28 5.98 4.74 -11.09
CA ALA A 28 6.47 3.56 -11.77
C ALA A 28 7.97 3.35 -11.51
N GLY A 29 8.33 2.16 -11.00
CA GLY A 29 9.71 1.79 -10.67
C GLY A 29 10.31 2.47 -9.43
N ARG A 30 9.56 3.31 -8.71
CA ARG A 30 10.02 3.98 -7.49
C ARG A 30 9.46 3.29 -6.26
N MET A 31 10.26 3.29 -5.19
CA MET A 31 9.79 2.88 -3.87
C MET A 31 9.01 4.02 -3.22
N PHE A 32 7.88 3.71 -2.60
CA PHE A 32 7.09 4.66 -1.81
C PHE A 32 6.24 3.91 -0.78
N GLN A 33 5.51 4.65 0.06
CA GLN A 33 4.62 4.08 1.06
C GLN A 33 3.17 4.46 0.80
N LEU A 34 2.28 3.47 0.91
CA LEU A 34 0.83 3.61 0.82
C LEU A 34 0.17 3.33 2.18
N PRO A 35 -0.80 4.14 2.61
CA PRO A 35 -1.63 3.79 3.75
C PRO A 35 -2.79 2.90 3.27
N VAL A 36 -2.64 1.60 3.45
CA VAL A 36 -3.55 0.58 2.92
C VAL A 36 -4.44 0.05 4.02
N ASP A 37 -5.75 0.04 3.77
CA ASP A 37 -6.72 -0.67 4.58
C ASP A 37 -6.73 -2.14 4.17
N ILE A 38 -6.46 -3.00 5.14
CA ILE A 38 -6.45 -4.45 4.97
C ILE A 38 -7.71 -5.02 5.59
N PHE A 39 -8.38 -5.88 4.83
CA PHE A 39 -9.52 -6.67 5.26
C PHE A 39 -9.10 -8.14 5.23
N MET A 40 -9.25 -8.83 6.36
CA MET A 40 -8.99 -10.26 6.44
C MET A 40 -10.30 -11.04 6.52
N GLY A 41 -10.38 -12.10 5.72
CA GLY A 41 -11.42 -13.11 5.75
C GLY A 41 -10.91 -14.39 6.40
N SER A 42 -11.78 -15.41 6.43
CA SER A 42 -11.50 -16.72 7.05
C SER A 42 -10.30 -17.45 6.46
N PHE A 43 -9.89 -17.11 5.23
CA PHE A 43 -8.81 -17.77 4.49
C PHE A 43 -7.57 -16.90 4.26
N GLY A 44 -7.48 -15.71 4.88
CA GLY A 44 -6.36 -14.79 4.67
C GLY A 44 -6.82 -13.39 4.30
N LEU A 45 -5.99 -12.67 3.55
CA LEU A 45 -6.34 -11.35 3.04
C LEU A 45 -7.51 -11.48 2.06
N ASP A 46 -8.60 -10.78 2.35
CA ASP A 46 -9.84 -10.80 1.56
C ASP A 46 -9.86 -9.64 0.57
N SER A 47 -9.50 -8.45 1.04
CA SER A 47 -9.31 -7.29 0.17
C SER A 47 -8.34 -6.27 0.76
N SER A 48 -7.83 -5.42 -0.12
CA SER A 48 -6.98 -4.28 0.21
C SER A 48 -7.41 -3.05 -0.58
N CYS A 49 -7.44 -1.90 0.08
CA CYS A 49 -7.79 -0.66 -0.59
C CYS A 49 -7.08 0.56 0.00
N LEU A 50 -7.03 1.62 -0.77
CA LEU A 50 -6.70 2.96 -0.31
C LEU A 50 -8.00 3.70 -0.01
N SER A 51 -8.10 4.33 1.16
CA SER A 51 -9.28 5.10 1.56
C SER A 51 -8.96 6.52 2.02
N ALA A 52 -9.81 7.45 1.60
CA ALA A 52 -9.86 8.82 2.10
C ALA A 52 -11.28 9.39 1.95
N GLY A 53 -11.92 9.71 3.07
CA GLY A 53 -13.33 10.15 3.07
C GLY A 53 -14.23 9.12 2.37
N ASN A 54 -14.90 9.54 1.30
CA ASN A 54 -15.79 8.68 0.51
C ASN A 54 -15.08 7.96 -0.65
N THR A 55 -13.79 8.25 -0.88
CA THR A 55 -13.01 7.61 -1.95
C THR A 55 -12.44 6.30 -1.44
N LYS A 56 -12.70 5.21 -2.18
CA LYS A 56 -12.12 3.89 -1.95
C LYS A 56 -11.57 3.34 -3.26
N ILE A 57 -10.27 3.07 -3.30
CA ILE A 57 -9.58 2.53 -4.46
C ILE A 57 -9.10 1.13 -4.12
N GLU A 58 -9.68 0.13 -4.77
CA GLU A 58 -9.26 -1.26 -4.61
C GLU A 58 -7.88 -1.46 -5.24
N ILE A 59 -6.99 -2.15 -4.52
CA ILE A 59 -5.65 -2.48 -4.99
C ILE A 59 -5.40 -3.96 -4.72
N ALA A 60 -4.66 -4.62 -5.62
CA ALA A 60 -4.11 -5.94 -5.39
C ALA A 60 -2.72 -5.80 -4.78
N LEU A 61 -2.41 -6.62 -3.77
CA LEU A 61 -1.08 -6.67 -3.17
C LEU A 61 -0.33 -7.87 -3.73
N ASP A 62 0.82 -7.62 -4.34
CA ASP A 62 1.78 -8.65 -4.68
C ASP A 62 2.84 -8.74 -3.58
N THR A 63 2.83 -9.81 -2.81
CA THR A 63 3.73 -10.00 -1.67
C THR A 63 4.93 -10.88 -2.02
N GLY A 64 5.16 -11.20 -3.30
CA GLY A 64 6.24 -12.07 -3.75
C GLY A 64 7.65 -11.53 -3.43
N ALA A 65 7.78 -10.20 -3.27
CA ALA A 65 9.02 -9.56 -2.86
C ALA A 65 9.28 -9.62 -1.34
N MET A 66 8.31 -10.08 -0.53
CA MET A 66 8.46 -10.19 0.92
C MET A 66 9.16 -11.49 1.31
N SER A 67 10.03 -11.44 2.33
CA SER A 67 10.70 -12.65 2.85
C SER A 67 9.78 -13.54 3.69
N LEU A 68 8.71 -12.98 4.27
CA LEU A 68 7.67 -13.71 4.99
C LEU A 68 6.30 -13.25 4.50
N ASP A 69 5.32 -14.13 4.67
CA ASP A 69 3.93 -13.84 4.35
C ASP A 69 3.44 -12.53 5.01
N LEU A 70 2.65 -11.76 4.26
CA LEU A 70 2.11 -10.48 4.72
C LEU A 70 1.28 -10.65 6.01
N SER A 71 0.49 -11.72 6.13
CA SER A 71 -0.33 -11.97 7.31
C SER A 71 0.51 -12.13 8.59
N MET A 72 1.73 -12.68 8.48
CA MET A 72 2.63 -12.79 9.63
C MET A 72 3.10 -11.43 10.11
N HIS A 73 3.40 -10.51 9.19
CA HIS A 73 3.76 -9.14 9.54
C HIS A 73 2.58 -8.36 10.13
N LEU A 74 1.39 -8.52 9.55
CA LEU A 74 0.19 -7.81 9.98
C LEU A 74 -0.20 -8.16 11.42
N LYS A 75 0.03 -9.40 11.89
CA LYS A 75 -0.24 -9.80 13.28
C LYS A 75 0.46 -8.94 14.34
N TYR A 76 1.58 -8.30 14.00
CA TYR A 76 2.30 -7.41 14.91
C TYR A 76 1.76 -5.97 14.92
N HIS A 77 0.97 -5.59 13.92
CA HIS A 77 0.47 -4.22 13.73
C HIS A 77 -1.04 -4.10 13.87
N CYS A 78 -1.77 -5.20 13.66
CA CYS A 78 -3.22 -5.26 13.61
C CYS A 78 -3.74 -6.22 14.68
N SER A 79 -4.53 -5.68 15.62
CA SER A 79 -5.25 -6.45 16.64
C SER A 79 -6.64 -6.88 16.19
N SER A 80 -7.19 -6.23 15.17
CA SER A 80 -8.51 -6.45 14.59
C SER A 80 -8.53 -5.95 13.15
N TYR A 81 -9.51 -6.42 12.36
CA TYR A 81 -9.72 -5.98 10.98
C TYR A 81 -11.09 -5.29 10.82
N PRO A 82 -11.23 -4.30 9.92
CA PRO A 82 -10.18 -3.75 9.05
C PRO A 82 -9.07 -3.02 9.82
N CYS A 83 -7.87 -3.03 9.25
CA CYS A 83 -6.68 -2.43 9.83
C CYS A 83 -5.95 -1.61 8.78
N LYS A 84 -5.62 -0.35 9.11
CA LYS A 84 -4.85 0.53 8.22
C LYS A 84 -3.36 0.43 8.55
N VAL A 85 -2.54 0.13 7.55
CA VAL A 85 -1.08 -0.02 7.68
C VAL A 85 -0.33 0.73 6.60
N TRP A 86 0.87 1.16 6.94
CA TRP A 86 1.81 1.68 5.96
C TRP A 86 2.53 0.51 5.29
N LEU A 87 2.28 0.32 4.01
CA LEU A 87 3.01 -0.64 3.17
C LEU A 87 4.02 0.10 2.31
N GLU A 88 5.25 -0.40 2.31
CA GLU A 88 6.34 0.08 1.47
C GLU A 88 6.56 -0.88 0.31
N GLY A 89 6.67 -0.35 -0.90
CA GLY A 89 6.68 -1.15 -2.11
C GLY A 89 6.77 -0.31 -3.38
N THR A 90 6.52 -0.95 -4.51
CA THR A 90 6.54 -0.35 -5.85
C THR A 90 5.18 -0.45 -6.53
N TRP A 91 4.88 0.56 -7.36
CA TRP A 91 3.69 0.55 -8.20
C TRP A 91 3.90 -0.38 -9.40
N GLY A 92 3.01 -1.35 -9.55
CA GLY A 92 2.99 -2.31 -10.64
C GLY A 92 1.92 -1.99 -11.68
N ALA A 93 1.95 -2.75 -12.79
CA ALA A 93 0.96 -2.62 -13.85
C ALA A 93 -0.44 -3.08 -13.39
N LEU A 94 -1.48 -2.56 -14.04
CA LEU A 94 -2.86 -3.02 -13.88
C LEU A 94 -2.99 -4.48 -14.31
N ILE A 95 -3.57 -5.33 -13.44
CA ILE A 95 -3.97 -6.69 -13.83
C ILE A 95 -5.44 -6.70 -14.22
N SER A 96 -5.74 -7.32 -15.37
CA SER A 96 -7.11 -7.61 -15.79
C SER A 96 -7.49 -8.96 -15.21
N GLN A 97 -8.38 -8.98 -14.22
CA GLN A 97 -9.08 -10.21 -13.87
C GLN A 97 -10.26 -10.35 -14.82
N GLY A 98 -10.28 -11.43 -15.60
CA GLY A 98 -11.18 -11.67 -16.73
C GLY A 98 -12.54 -10.96 -16.62
N THR A 99 -12.81 -10.12 -17.62
CA THR A 99 -13.96 -9.23 -17.84
C THR A 99 -14.05 -7.97 -16.94
N GLU A 100 -13.54 -6.88 -17.54
CA GLU A 100 -13.89 -5.45 -17.32
C GLU A 100 -13.31 -4.65 -16.15
N LYS A 101 -12.71 -5.26 -15.11
CA LYS A 101 -12.08 -4.46 -14.03
C LYS A 101 -10.58 -4.66 -13.95
N SER A 102 -9.84 -3.65 -14.40
CA SER A 102 -8.41 -3.53 -14.15
C SER A 102 -8.17 -3.10 -12.70
N ILE A 103 -7.52 -3.96 -11.91
CA ILE A 103 -7.14 -3.64 -10.53
C ILE A 103 -5.64 -3.31 -10.52
N PRO A 104 -5.24 -2.16 -9.96
CA PRO A 104 -3.83 -1.85 -9.82
C PRO A 104 -3.12 -2.79 -8.85
N VAL A 105 -1.86 -3.12 -9.17
CA VAL A 105 -1.01 -3.95 -8.32
C VAL A 105 0.00 -3.09 -7.59
N PHE A 106 0.16 -3.35 -6.30
CA PHE A 106 1.25 -2.81 -5.50
C PHE A 106 2.11 -3.96 -5.00
N SER A 107 3.36 -4.03 -5.48
CA SER A 107 4.31 -5.03 -5.01
C SER A 107 4.87 -4.60 -3.66
N VAL A 108 4.49 -5.33 -2.62
CA VAL A 108 4.82 -5.04 -1.22
C VAL A 108 6.19 -5.61 -0.92
N HIS A 109 7.08 -4.76 -0.40
CA HIS A 109 8.39 -5.16 0.09
C HIS A 109 8.42 -5.25 1.60
N ARG A 110 7.66 -4.38 2.29
CA ARG A 110 7.70 -4.30 3.75
C ARG A 110 6.42 -3.71 4.34
N VAL A 111 6.02 -4.23 5.50
CA VAL A 111 5.09 -3.54 6.41
C VAL A 111 5.89 -2.58 7.29
N VAL A 112 5.59 -1.30 7.19
CA VAL A 112 6.30 -0.23 7.92
C VAL A 112 5.75 -0.07 9.33
N GLY A 113 4.44 -0.20 9.47
CA GLY A 113 3.75 -0.12 10.75
C GLY A 113 2.28 0.26 10.61
N ARG A 114 1.63 0.54 11.73
CA ARG A 114 0.24 0.98 11.78
C ARG A 114 0.10 2.38 11.18
N ALA A 115 -0.95 2.57 10.39
CA ALA A 115 -1.37 3.88 9.90
C ALA A 115 -2.61 4.34 10.68
N ASN A 116 -2.79 5.66 10.75
CA ASN A 116 -3.95 6.28 11.36
C ASN A 116 -5.04 6.53 10.31
N GLU A 117 -6.27 6.75 10.75
CA GLU A 117 -7.38 7.06 9.84
C GLU A 117 -7.11 8.32 9.00
N GLN A 118 -6.43 9.32 9.59
CA GLN A 118 -6.05 10.57 8.93
C GLN A 118 -4.88 10.43 7.93
N ASP A 119 -4.24 9.26 7.87
CA ASP A 119 -3.19 8.99 6.89
C ASP A 119 -3.84 8.77 5.51
N VAL A 120 -4.08 9.88 4.79
CA VAL A 120 -4.76 9.91 3.50
C VAL A 120 -3.87 10.34 2.34
N ASN A 121 -2.58 10.57 2.59
CA ASN A 121 -1.59 10.89 1.56
C ASN A 121 -0.62 9.73 1.38
N ILE A 122 -0.05 9.57 0.19
CA ILE A 122 1.09 8.66 0.02
C ILE A 122 2.37 9.31 0.60
N ARG A 123 3.39 8.52 0.92
CA ARG A 123 4.70 9.03 1.34
C ARG A 123 5.74 8.64 0.31
N LEU A 124 6.46 9.63 -0.22
CA LEU A 124 7.54 9.44 -1.17
C LEU A 124 8.87 9.47 -0.43
N PHE A 125 9.86 8.73 -0.91
CA PHE A 125 11.24 8.91 -0.47
C PHE A 125 11.86 10.05 -1.27
N LYS A 126 12.57 10.93 -0.56
CA LYS A 126 13.40 11.96 -1.19
C LYS A 126 14.55 11.28 -1.92
N GLU A 127 14.78 11.71 -3.15
CA GLU A 127 15.92 11.29 -3.99
C GLU A 127 17.22 11.94 -3.51
#